data_AF-A0A351FL02-F1
#
_entry.id   AF-A0A351FL02-F1
#
_cell.length_a   1.000
_cell.length_b   1.000
_cell.length_c   1.000
_cell.angle_alpha   90.00
_cell.angle_beta   90.00
_cell.angle_gamma   90.00
#
_symmetry.space_group_name_H-M   'P 1'
#
loop_
_entity.id
_entity.type
_entity.pdbx_description
1 polymer ?
#
loop_
_entity_poly.entity_id
_entity_poly.type
_entity_poly.pdbx_seq_one_letter_code
_entity_poly.pdbx_strand_id
1 'polypeptide(L)'
;TIGWQSVGIAPVRRNWSGLVPVPGDGRYEWDGYLPIIAKPHVVNPEEGYFATANNDLIPRDYEHMDAVGFSWSDPYRWLRIVEVLGGGTRLSIADNIQLQTDELSLPARQLVPMLEEVSSSGRTEQARKLLLEWDYVMDKNSIAAGVYAAWEGELRRAVRDAVVPPGAGMNLSLSKVIEKIMVPPGTLGGDPMRARDELLVSALSAAVDALDEKLGSDMSGWQYGQEDYHHAYLRHPMGTAVSSGTRAILEEGPLPRGGYGSTVNQTGNGDNQTSGASFRIIVDTGDWDRAVGMNTPGQSGDTRSPFYDNLFEFWAKDQFHPVFYSRNRIEEVTAVRIELRPQG
;
A
#
# COMPACT_ATOMS: atom_id res chain seq x y z
N THR A 1 -6.35 -6.90 -27.44
CA THR A 1 -5.22 -7.66 -26.87
C THR A 1 -4.79 -7.01 -25.59
N ILE A 2 -4.50 -7.79 -24.55
CA ILE A 2 -3.84 -7.34 -23.32
C ILE A 2 -2.62 -8.23 -23.07
N GLY A 3 -1.63 -7.74 -22.32
CA GLY A 3 -0.47 -8.54 -21.98
C GLY A 3 0.35 -7.92 -20.86
N TRP A 4 1.19 -8.74 -20.25
CA TRP A 4 2.14 -8.35 -19.23
C TRP A 4 3.50 -8.97 -19.52
N GLN A 5 4.55 -8.23 -19.19
CA GLN A 5 5.93 -8.64 -19.36
C GLN A 5 6.72 -8.16 -18.14
N SER A 6 7.44 -9.07 -17.48
CA SER A 6 8.47 -8.67 -16.54
C SER A 6 9.62 -8.00 -17.29
N VAL A 7 9.86 -6.72 -16.98
CA VAL A 7 10.89 -5.88 -17.61
C VAL A 7 12.04 -5.62 -16.65
N GLY A 8 13.24 -5.39 -17.21
CA GLY A 8 14.46 -5.19 -16.44
C GLY A 8 15.62 -6.04 -16.95
N ILE A 9 16.84 -5.64 -16.55
CA ILE A 9 18.07 -6.36 -16.82
C ILE A 9 18.27 -7.37 -15.68
N ALA A 10 18.25 -8.65 -16.02
CA ALA A 10 18.36 -9.76 -15.07
C ALA A 10 19.66 -10.51 -15.35
N PRO A 11 20.68 -10.45 -14.47
CA PRO A 11 21.93 -11.15 -14.70
C PRO A 11 21.76 -12.67 -14.56
N VAL A 12 22.41 -13.43 -15.42
CA VAL A 12 22.46 -14.88 -15.30
C VAL A 12 23.53 -15.25 -14.28
N ARG A 13 23.11 -15.89 -13.19
CA ARG A 13 23.98 -16.42 -12.14
C ARG A 13 24.02 -17.94 -12.28
N ARG A 14 25.22 -18.54 -12.24
CA ARG A 14 25.40 -19.99 -12.47
C ARG A 14 25.45 -20.82 -11.18
N ASN A 15 25.98 -20.23 -10.12
CA ASN A 15 26.33 -20.95 -8.88
C ASN A 15 25.98 -20.15 -7.61
N TRP A 16 25.13 -19.13 -7.71
CA TRP A 16 24.68 -18.32 -6.57
C TRP A 16 23.35 -17.62 -6.88
N SER A 17 22.59 -17.29 -5.83
CA SER A 17 21.21 -16.82 -5.96
C SER A 17 21.03 -15.31 -6.00
N GLY A 18 22.06 -14.53 -5.67
CA GLY A 18 21.92 -13.08 -5.48
C GLY A 18 21.51 -12.65 -4.07
N LEU A 19 21.21 -13.58 -3.16
CA LEU A 19 20.65 -13.25 -1.84
C LEU A 19 21.67 -12.76 -0.81
N VAL A 20 22.93 -13.14 -0.97
CA VAL A 20 24.02 -12.78 -0.06
C VAL A 20 25.25 -12.34 -0.83
N PRO A 21 26.13 -11.54 -0.21
CA PRO A 21 27.42 -11.22 -0.82
C PRO A 21 28.22 -12.47 -1.16
N VAL A 22 28.93 -12.40 -2.29
CA VAL A 22 29.85 -13.45 -2.78
C VAL A 22 31.24 -12.84 -3.02
N PRO A 23 32.32 -13.64 -2.96
CA PRO A 23 33.65 -13.17 -3.32
C PRO A 23 33.72 -12.60 -4.74
N GLY A 24 34.33 -11.43 -4.90
CA GLY A 24 34.60 -10.79 -6.20
C GLY A 24 35.91 -11.28 -6.84
N ASP A 25 36.22 -12.57 -6.75
CA ASP A 25 37.48 -13.16 -7.22
C ASP A 25 37.37 -13.87 -8.58
N GLY A 26 36.29 -13.60 -9.32
CA GLY A 26 36.01 -14.20 -10.63
C GLY A 26 35.17 -15.49 -10.60
N ARG A 27 34.97 -16.12 -9.43
CA ARG A 27 34.19 -17.38 -9.32
C ARG A 27 32.67 -17.20 -9.37
N TYR A 28 32.19 -15.97 -9.22
CA TYR A 28 30.77 -15.64 -9.07
C TYR A 28 30.32 -14.56 -10.08
N GLU A 29 31.09 -14.36 -11.15
CA GLU A 29 30.75 -13.40 -12.19
C GLU A 29 29.42 -13.74 -12.87
N TRP A 30 28.78 -12.72 -13.41
CA TRP A 30 27.58 -12.90 -14.23
C TRP A 30 27.95 -13.52 -15.58
N ASP A 31 27.13 -14.45 -16.04
CA ASP A 31 27.28 -15.09 -17.35
C ASP A 31 26.30 -14.46 -18.36
N GLY A 32 26.40 -13.14 -18.50
CA GLY A 32 25.50 -12.33 -19.33
C GLY A 32 24.15 -12.04 -18.67
N TYR A 33 23.13 -11.80 -19.51
CA TYR A 33 21.81 -11.33 -19.09
C TYR A 33 20.70 -12.17 -19.69
N LEU A 34 19.66 -12.42 -18.89
CA LEU A 34 18.51 -13.21 -19.30
C LEU A 34 17.70 -12.45 -20.38
N PRO A 35 17.49 -13.04 -21.57
CA PRO A 35 16.69 -12.44 -22.63
C PRO A 35 15.28 -12.08 -22.15
N ILE A 36 14.71 -10.99 -22.66
CA ILE A 36 13.39 -10.52 -22.22
C ILE A 36 12.28 -11.56 -22.43
N ILE A 37 12.33 -12.29 -23.53
CA ILE A 37 11.36 -13.35 -23.87
C ILE A 37 11.45 -14.56 -22.94
N ALA A 38 12.55 -14.73 -22.20
CA ALA A 38 12.71 -15.80 -21.21
C ALA A 38 12.25 -15.37 -19.81
N LYS A 39 11.91 -14.09 -19.61
CA LYS A 39 11.29 -13.60 -18.37
C LYS A 39 9.79 -13.90 -18.36
N PRO A 40 9.16 -14.00 -17.16
CA PRO A 40 7.73 -14.23 -17.06
C PRO A 40 6.93 -13.17 -17.83
N HIS A 41 5.95 -13.65 -18.59
CA HIS A 41 5.09 -12.83 -19.43
C HIS A 41 3.79 -13.58 -19.73
N VAL A 42 2.77 -12.85 -20.17
CA VAL A 42 1.50 -13.40 -20.62
C VAL A 42 0.89 -12.50 -21.70
N VAL A 43 0.21 -13.11 -22.67
CA VAL A 43 -0.55 -12.41 -23.71
C VAL A 43 -1.95 -13.02 -23.76
N ASN A 44 -2.97 -12.17 -23.69
CA ASN A 44 -4.38 -12.56 -23.68
C ASN A 44 -4.67 -13.71 -22.69
N PRO A 45 -4.48 -13.49 -21.37
CA PRO A 45 -4.80 -14.50 -20.36
C PRO A 45 -6.24 -15.01 -20.50
N GLU A 46 -6.47 -16.29 -20.24
CA GLU A 46 -7.77 -16.95 -20.41
C GLU A 46 -8.86 -16.32 -19.51
N GLU A 47 -8.44 -15.79 -18.37
CA GLU A 47 -9.29 -15.10 -17.39
C GLU A 47 -9.88 -13.78 -17.94
N GLY A 48 -9.34 -13.24 -19.03
CA GLY A 48 -9.80 -11.99 -19.63
C GLY A 48 -9.34 -10.72 -18.91
N TYR A 49 -8.53 -10.85 -17.86
CA TYR A 49 -7.88 -9.74 -17.14
C TYR A 49 -6.48 -10.15 -16.70
N PHE A 50 -5.67 -9.15 -16.32
CA PHE A 50 -4.39 -9.40 -15.66
C PHE A 50 -4.19 -8.39 -14.52
N ALA A 51 -3.67 -8.85 -13.38
CA ALA A 51 -3.47 -8.03 -12.19
C ALA A 51 -2.06 -8.22 -11.63
N THR A 52 -1.40 -7.11 -11.27
CA THR A 52 -0.12 -7.11 -10.56
C THR A 52 -0.15 -6.08 -9.45
N ALA A 53 0.37 -6.44 -8.28
CA ALA A 53 0.50 -5.51 -7.17
C ALA A 53 1.78 -5.80 -6.36
N ASN A 54 2.91 -5.96 -7.05
CA ASN A 54 4.23 -6.29 -6.47
C ASN A 54 4.29 -7.64 -5.72
N ASN A 55 3.25 -8.47 -5.85
CA ASN A 55 3.21 -9.84 -5.37
C ASN A 55 4.10 -10.76 -6.23
N ASP A 56 4.34 -11.96 -5.74
CA ASP A 56 4.99 -13.02 -6.52
C ASP A 56 4.06 -13.45 -7.67
N LEU A 57 4.58 -13.35 -8.89
CA LEU A 57 3.93 -13.73 -10.15
C LEU A 57 4.75 -14.79 -10.90
N ILE A 58 5.78 -15.33 -10.27
CA ILE A 58 6.69 -16.28 -10.90
C ILE A 58 6.05 -17.68 -10.89
N PRO A 59 6.01 -18.38 -12.05
CA PRO A 59 5.56 -19.77 -12.08
C PRO A 59 6.40 -20.65 -11.14
N ARG A 60 5.78 -21.63 -10.49
CA ARG A 60 6.46 -22.50 -9.51
C ARG A 60 7.60 -23.33 -10.11
N ASP A 61 7.53 -23.59 -11.41
CA ASP A 61 8.49 -24.34 -12.21
C ASP A 61 9.43 -23.44 -13.04
N TYR A 62 9.49 -22.14 -12.74
CA TYR A 62 10.32 -21.20 -13.48
C TYR A 62 11.83 -21.48 -13.31
N GLU A 63 12.51 -21.74 -14.42
CA GLU A 63 13.90 -22.22 -14.41
C GLU A 63 14.95 -21.15 -14.06
N HIS A 64 14.58 -19.87 -14.06
CA HIS A 64 15.53 -18.75 -13.90
C HIS A 64 15.28 -17.91 -12.64
N MET A 65 14.86 -18.55 -11.54
CA MET A 65 14.60 -17.88 -10.24
C MET A 65 15.78 -17.01 -9.79
N ASP A 66 17.01 -17.53 -9.91
CA ASP A 66 18.23 -16.82 -9.51
C ASP A 66 18.52 -15.56 -10.34
N ALA A 67 17.87 -15.38 -11.50
CA ALA A 67 18.00 -14.17 -12.31
C ALA A 67 16.95 -13.10 -11.94
N VAL A 68 15.80 -13.49 -11.38
CA VAL A 68 14.67 -12.60 -11.11
C VAL A 68 14.63 -12.12 -9.66
N GLY A 69 14.75 -13.02 -8.69
CA GLY A 69 14.77 -12.68 -7.26
C GLY A 69 13.80 -13.49 -6.40
N PHE A 70 13.83 -13.21 -5.08
CA PHE A 70 13.11 -13.98 -4.05
C PHE A 70 12.35 -13.11 -3.03
N SER A 71 12.16 -11.82 -3.32
CA SER A 71 11.53 -10.88 -2.40
C SER A 71 10.40 -10.14 -3.08
N TRP A 72 9.22 -10.18 -2.47
CA TRP A 72 7.99 -9.59 -2.98
C TRP A 72 7.18 -8.95 -1.85
N SER A 73 6.23 -8.11 -2.22
CA SER A 73 5.22 -7.63 -1.27
C SER A 73 4.27 -8.75 -0.87
N ASP A 74 3.66 -8.62 0.31
CA ASP A 74 2.52 -9.45 0.69
C ASP A 74 1.41 -9.40 -0.38
N PRO A 75 0.69 -10.52 -0.63
CA PRO A 75 -0.17 -10.64 -1.80
C PRO A 75 -1.52 -9.92 -1.66
N TYR A 76 -1.81 -9.28 -0.53
CA TYR A 76 -3.17 -8.81 -0.20
C TYR A 76 -3.76 -7.82 -1.20
N ARG A 77 -2.96 -6.86 -1.69
CA ARG A 77 -3.41 -5.93 -2.74
C ARG A 77 -3.80 -6.66 -4.02
N TRP A 78 -2.97 -7.61 -4.42
CA TRP A 78 -3.23 -8.43 -5.60
C TRP A 78 -4.44 -9.33 -5.41
N LEU A 79 -4.57 -10.00 -4.25
CA LEU A 79 -5.73 -10.83 -3.92
C LEU A 79 -7.03 -10.03 -3.98
N ARG A 80 -7.03 -8.77 -3.48
CA ARG A 80 -8.22 -7.90 -3.56
C ARG A 80 -8.54 -7.49 -5.00
N ILE A 81 -7.53 -7.15 -5.80
CA ILE A 81 -7.72 -6.83 -7.21
C ILE A 81 -8.30 -8.04 -7.97
N VAL A 82 -7.76 -9.23 -7.72
CA VAL A 82 -8.26 -10.49 -8.30
C VAL A 82 -9.67 -10.82 -7.81
N GLU A 83 -10.00 -10.58 -6.54
CA GLU A 83 -11.35 -10.76 -5.99
C GLU A 83 -12.39 -9.90 -6.74
N VAL A 84 -12.03 -8.67 -7.11
CA VAL A 84 -12.91 -7.75 -7.87
C VAL A 84 -12.95 -8.10 -9.36
N LEU A 85 -11.79 -8.22 -10.03
CA LEU A 85 -11.72 -8.48 -11.46
C LEU A 85 -12.21 -9.90 -11.84
N GLY A 86 -11.97 -10.87 -10.96
CA GLY A 86 -12.37 -12.26 -11.12
C GLY A 86 -13.88 -12.50 -10.96
N GLY A 87 -14.66 -11.48 -10.56
CA GLY A 87 -16.11 -11.58 -10.42
C GLY A 87 -16.89 -11.76 -11.73
N GLY A 88 -16.22 -11.76 -12.89
CA GLY A 88 -16.81 -12.07 -14.20
C GLY A 88 -17.71 -10.97 -14.79
N THR A 89 -17.75 -9.79 -14.15
CA THR A 89 -18.51 -8.63 -14.63
C THR A 89 -17.61 -7.68 -15.42
N ARG A 90 -18.16 -7.04 -16.46
CA ARG A 90 -17.46 -5.98 -17.19
C ARG A 90 -17.45 -4.72 -16.32
N LEU A 91 -16.27 -4.20 -16.03
CA LEU A 91 -16.09 -3.00 -15.23
C LEU A 91 -16.13 -1.74 -16.09
N SER A 92 -16.87 -0.73 -15.62
CA SER A 92 -16.86 0.62 -16.16
C SER A 92 -15.64 1.42 -15.66
N ILE A 93 -15.46 2.63 -16.18
CA ILE A 93 -14.48 3.59 -15.63
C ILE A 93 -14.75 3.86 -14.14
N ALA A 94 -16.02 4.00 -13.75
CA ALA A 94 -16.38 4.26 -12.36
C ALA A 94 -16.06 3.08 -11.43
N ASP A 95 -16.25 1.85 -11.90
CA ASP A 95 -15.89 0.65 -11.12
C ASP A 95 -14.36 0.54 -10.95
N ASN A 96 -13.60 0.91 -11.98
CA ASN A 96 -12.14 0.94 -11.89
C ASN A 96 -11.62 2.08 -10.99
N ILE A 97 -12.32 3.21 -10.91
CA ILE A 97 -12.04 4.26 -9.91
C ILE A 97 -12.18 3.66 -8.51
N GLN A 98 -13.33 3.03 -8.23
CA GLN A 98 -13.58 2.39 -6.92
C GLN A 98 -12.53 1.33 -6.60
N LEU A 99 -12.11 0.52 -7.57
CA LEU A 99 -11.07 -0.48 -7.38
C LEU A 99 -9.71 0.15 -7.03
N GLN A 100 -9.28 1.20 -7.74
CA GLN A 100 -8.00 1.87 -7.45
C GLN A 100 -7.98 2.60 -6.10
N THR A 101 -9.16 2.88 -5.54
CA THR A 101 -9.37 3.57 -4.26
C THR A 101 -9.98 2.63 -3.22
N ASP A 102 -9.88 1.31 -3.40
CA ASP A 102 -10.45 0.31 -2.51
C ASP A 102 -9.63 0.18 -1.20
N GLU A 103 -10.32 0.36 -0.07
CA GLU A 103 -9.74 0.45 1.27
C GLU A 103 -9.99 -0.81 2.12
N LEU A 104 -10.48 -1.89 1.51
CA LEU A 104 -10.79 -3.12 2.23
C LEU A 104 -9.51 -3.89 2.61
N SER A 105 -9.35 -4.18 3.90
CA SER A 105 -8.22 -4.96 4.42
C SER A 105 -8.52 -6.47 4.42
N LEU A 106 -7.99 -7.20 3.44
CA LEU A 106 -8.02 -8.66 3.46
C LEU A 106 -7.30 -9.29 4.67
N PRO A 107 -6.17 -8.75 5.16
CA PRO A 107 -5.58 -9.19 6.42
C PRO A 107 -6.51 -9.06 7.63
N ALA A 108 -7.30 -7.99 7.71
CA ALA A 108 -8.26 -7.80 8.79
C ALA A 108 -9.32 -8.90 8.81
N ARG A 109 -9.81 -9.33 7.62
CA ARG A 109 -10.72 -10.48 7.49
C ARG A 109 -10.13 -11.79 8.04
N GLN A 110 -8.80 -11.91 8.10
CA GLN A 110 -8.13 -13.07 8.67
C GLN A 110 -7.88 -12.91 10.18
N LEU A 111 -7.43 -11.73 10.60
CA LEU A 111 -7.01 -11.45 11.97
C LEU A 111 -8.18 -11.23 12.93
N VAL A 112 -9.16 -10.40 12.55
CA VAL A 112 -10.23 -9.97 13.45
C VAL A 112 -11.08 -11.15 13.96
N PRO A 113 -11.48 -12.14 13.13
CA PRO A 113 -12.24 -13.29 13.64
C PRO A 113 -11.52 -14.09 14.72
N MET A 114 -10.17 -14.02 14.80
CA MET A 114 -9.42 -14.70 15.86
C MET A 114 -9.66 -14.08 17.24
N LEU A 115 -10.29 -12.90 17.31
CA LEU A 115 -10.70 -12.28 18.57
C LEU A 115 -12.04 -12.85 19.10
N GLU A 116 -12.80 -13.65 18.34
CA GLU A 116 -14.12 -14.14 18.76
C GLU A 116 -14.06 -14.94 20.06
N GLU A 117 -13.06 -15.81 20.22
CA GLU A 117 -12.95 -16.75 21.34
C GLU A 117 -11.97 -16.27 22.44
N VAL A 118 -11.37 -15.08 22.30
CA VAL A 118 -10.47 -14.54 23.33
C VAL A 118 -11.24 -13.70 24.35
N SER A 119 -10.88 -13.86 25.63
CA SER A 119 -11.45 -13.06 26.72
C SER A 119 -10.65 -11.77 26.92
N SER A 120 -11.34 -10.64 27.02
CA SER A 120 -10.72 -9.36 27.37
C SER A 120 -11.60 -8.56 28.35
N SER A 121 -11.14 -7.41 28.82
CA SER A 121 -11.88 -6.60 29.80
C SER A 121 -11.64 -5.10 29.62
N GLY A 122 -12.45 -4.28 30.29
CA GLY A 122 -12.28 -2.81 30.28
C GLY A 122 -12.34 -2.21 28.88
N ARG A 123 -11.42 -1.28 28.59
CA ARG A 123 -11.32 -0.62 27.28
C ARG A 123 -10.91 -1.58 26.16
N THR A 124 -10.10 -2.60 26.48
CA THR A 124 -9.70 -3.64 25.51
C THR A 124 -10.90 -4.43 25.00
N GLU A 125 -11.89 -4.71 25.87
CA GLU A 125 -13.14 -5.36 25.45
C GLU A 125 -14.03 -4.46 24.58
N GLN A 126 -14.03 -3.15 24.82
CA GLN A 126 -14.72 -2.21 23.94
C GLN A 126 -14.10 -2.19 22.54
N ALA A 127 -12.76 -2.09 22.47
CA ALA A 127 -12.01 -2.15 21.21
C ALA A 127 -12.20 -3.48 20.48
N ARG A 128 -12.19 -4.60 21.22
CA ARG A 128 -12.45 -5.94 20.66
C ARG A 128 -13.81 -6.02 19.98
N LYS A 129 -14.87 -5.54 20.64
CA LYS A 129 -16.23 -5.53 20.06
C LYS A 129 -16.31 -4.64 18.83
N LEU A 130 -15.70 -3.45 18.87
CA LEU A 130 -15.63 -2.56 17.71
C LEU A 130 -15.01 -3.26 16.50
N LEU A 131 -13.90 -3.99 16.69
CA LEU A 131 -13.27 -4.76 15.61
C LEU A 131 -14.18 -5.87 15.10
N LEU A 132 -14.81 -6.66 15.99
CA LEU A 132 -15.69 -7.76 15.59
C LEU A 132 -16.94 -7.31 14.83
N GLU A 133 -17.40 -6.08 15.04
CA GLU A 133 -18.55 -5.48 14.33
C GLU A 133 -18.15 -4.70 13.06
N TRP A 134 -16.85 -4.50 12.82
CA TRP A 134 -16.32 -3.70 11.72
C TRP A 134 -16.39 -4.42 10.36
N ASP A 135 -16.53 -3.64 9.30
CA ASP A 135 -16.63 -4.08 7.91
C ASP A 135 -15.27 -4.30 7.21
N TYR A 136 -14.17 -4.10 7.94
CA TYR A 136 -12.79 -4.21 7.47
C TYR A 136 -12.35 -3.14 6.47
N VAL A 137 -13.13 -2.05 6.32
CA VAL A 137 -12.78 -0.92 5.44
C VAL A 137 -11.99 0.12 6.21
N MET A 138 -10.77 0.41 5.72
CA MET A 138 -9.83 1.39 6.28
C MET A 138 -10.24 2.84 5.98
N ASP A 139 -11.53 3.16 6.17
CA ASP A 139 -12.07 4.51 5.96
C ASP A 139 -11.52 5.49 6.99
N LYS A 140 -11.20 6.70 6.54
CA LYS A 140 -10.64 7.76 7.39
C LYS A 140 -11.51 8.14 8.58
N ASN A 141 -12.84 7.98 8.51
CA ASN A 141 -13.72 8.33 9.61
C ASN A 141 -14.02 7.13 10.52
N SER A 142 -13.50 5.93 10.19
CA SER A 142 -13.77 4.70 10.95
C SER A 142 -12.92 4.64 12.21
N ILE A 143 -13.59 4.50 13.36
CA ILE A 143 -12.93 4.27 14.65
C ILE A 143 -12.27 2.89 14.66
N ALA A 144 -12.99 1.88 14.18
CA ALA A 144 -12.50 0.51 14.16
C ALA A 144 -11.28 0.34 13.23
N ALA A 145 -11.21 1.08 12.12
CA ALA A 145 -10.01 1.10 11.27
C ALA A 145 -8.79 1.65 12.02
N GLY A 146 -8.98 2.71 12.82
CA GLY A 146 -7.92 3.26 13.67
C GLY A 146 -7.46 2.25 14.73
N VAL A 147 -8.40 1.63 15.45
CA VAL A 147 -8.09 0.56 16.41
C VAL A 147 -7.35 -0.60 15.72
N TYR A 148 -7.78 -1.01 14.53
CA TYR A 148 -7.14 -2.08 13.76
C TYR A 148 -5.72 -1.73 13.34
N ALA A 149 -5.48 -0.54 12.81
CA ALA A 149 -4.13 -0.12 12.39
C ALA A 149 -3.15 -0.11 13.57
N ALA A 150 -3.56 0.43 14.73
CA ALA A 150 -2.75 0.37 15.94
C ALA A 150 -2.52 -1.07 16.41
N TRP A 151 -3.57 -1.89 16.46
CA TRP A 151 -3.51 -3.28 16.87
C TRP A 151 -2.62 -4.14 15.98
N GLU A 152 -2.74 -4.02 14.65
CA GLU A 152 -1.90 -4.75 13.70
C GLU A 152 -0.42 -4.37 13.89
N GLY A 153 -0.13 -3.09 14.13
CA GLY A 153 1.22 -2.60 14.44
C GLY A 153 1.80 -3.26 15.70
N GLU A 154 1.03 -3.26 16.79
CA GLU A 154 1.42 -3.93 18.04
C GLU A 154 1.61 -5.42 17.86
N LEU A 155 0.67 -6.07 17.17
CA LEU A 155 0.67 -7.52 16.95
C LEU A 155 1.88 -7.95 16.11
N ARG A 156 2.24 -7.19 15.06
CA ARG A 156 3.45 -7.45 14.27
C ARG A 156 4.71 -7.36 15.14
N ARG A 157 4.81 -6.33 15.99
CA ARG A 157 5.93 -6.17 16.93
C ARG A 157 5.98 -7.36 17.90
N ALA A 158 4.86 -7.71 18.52
CA ALA A 158 4.79 -8.77 19.52
C ALA A 158 5.15 -10.14 18.93
N VAL A 159 4.62 -10.47 17.74
CA VAL A 159 4.97 -11.72 17.03
C VAL A 159 6.45 -11.73 16.65
N ARG A 160 6.98 -10.64 16.10
CA ARG A 160 8.40 -10.53 15.75
C ARG A 160 9.27 -10.80 16.98
N ASP A 161 9.00 -10.14 18.10
CA ASP A 161 9.81 -10.25 19.31
C ASP A 161 9.76 -11.66 19.91
N ALA A 162 8.66 -12.40 19.70
CA ALA A 162 8.51 -13.77 20.16
C ALA A 162 9.22 -14.82 19.27
N VAL A 163 9.38 -14.57 17.96
CA VAL A 163 9.85 -15.61 17.02
C VAL A 163 11.16 -15.28 16.31
N VAL A 164 11.56 -14.01 16.25
CA VAL A 164 12.80 -13.58 15.61
C VAL A 164 13.92 -13.56 16.66
N PRO A 165 15.05 -14.27 16.44
CA PRO A 165 16.16 -14.26 17.37
C PRO A 165 16.69 -12.84 17.64
N PRO A 166 17.05 -12.52 18.90
CA PRO A 166 17.66 -11.23 19.23
C PRO A 166 18.90 -10.96 18.36
N GLY A 167 19.00 -9.74 17.83
CA GLY A 167 20.14 -9.31 17.00
C GLY A 167 20.03 -9.63 15.51
N ALA A 168 19.03 -10.41 15.07
CA ALA A 168 18.82 -10.68 13.64
C ALA A 168 18.33 -9.45 12.84
N GLY A 169 17.73 -8.46 13.50
CA GLY A 169 17.27 -7.21 12.88
C GLY A 169 16.22 -7.39 11.77
N MET A 170 15.53 -8.53 11.73
CA MET A 170 14.62 -8.91 10.67
C MET A 170 13.17 -8.54 11.01
N ASN A 171 12.49 -7.88 10.07
CA ASN A 171 11.05 -7.70 10.12
C ASN A 171 10.33 -8.86 9.43
N LEU A 172 9.14 -9.21 9.93
CA LEU A 172 8.28 -10.20 9.31
C LEU A 172 7.27 -9.53 8.38
N SER A 173 7.01 -10.15 7.22
CA SER A 173 5.88 -9.77 6.38
C SER A 173 4.56 -10.03 7.12
N LEU A 174 3.47 -9.35 6.73
CA LEU A 174 2.17 -9.54 7.37
C LEU A 174 1.67 -10.97 7.18
N SER A 175 1.85 -11.53 5.99
CA SER A 175 1.47 -12.93 5.73
C SER A 175 2.18 -13.91 6.67
N LYS A 176 3.45 -13.65 7.01
CA LYS A 176 4.18 -14.46 7.99
C LYS A 176 3.69 -14.23 9.41
N VAL A 177 3.35 -13.01 9.79
CA VAL A 177 2.71 -12.74 11.09
C VAL A 177 1.40 -13.51 11.21
N ILE A 178 0.51 -13.43 10.21
CA ILE A 178 -0.76 -14.15 10.22
C ILE A 178 -0.54 -15.68 10.22
N GLU A 179 0.41 -16.19 9.44
CA GLU A 179 0.80 -17.62 9.48
C GLU A 179 1.19 -18.06 10.89
N LYS A 180 2.01 -17.27 11.60
CA LYS A 180 2.46 -17.57 12.97
C LYS A 180 1.35 -17.41 14.02
N ILE A 181 0.26 -16.72 13.72
CA ILE A 181 -0.90 -16.61 14.62
C ILE A 181 -1.91 -17.73 14.32
N MET A 182 -2.11 -18.09 13.04
CA MET A 182 -2.96 -19.22 12.64
C MET A 182 -2.40 -20.56 13.11
N VAL A 183 -1.07 -20.72 13.00
CA VAL A 183 -0.36 -21.93 13.36
C VAL A 183 0.77 -21.55 14.32
N PRO A 184 0.47 -21.33 15.61
CA PRO A 184 1.43 -20.83 16.57
C PRO A 184 2.60 -21.81 16.76
N PRO A 185 3.86 -21.38 16.52
CA PRO A 185 5.00 -22.27 16.65
C PRO A 185 5.23 -22.67 18.11
N GLY A 186 5.84 -23.84 18.34
CA GLY A 186 6.26 -24.26 19.68
C GLY A 186 7.21 -23.28 20.38
N THR A 187 7.85 -22.37 19.63
CA THR A 187 8.68 -21.29 20.19
C THR A 187 7.87 -20.23 20.94
N LEU A 188 6.55 -20.15 20.77
CA LEU A 188 5.67 -19.28 21.58
C LEU A 188 5.47 -19.80 23.01
N GLY A 189 5.89 -21.02 23.33
CA GLY A 189 5.86 -21.58 24.68
C GLY A 189 5.30 -23.00 24.75
N GLY A 190 5.11 -23.49 25.98
CA GLY A 190 4.60 -24.84 26.25
C GLY A 190 3.15 -25.07 25.84
N ASP A 191 2.36 -23.99 25.72
CA ASP A 191 1.01 -23.99 25.15
C ASP A 191 0.91 -22.85 24.11
N PRO A 192 1.29 -23.12 22.84
CA PRO A 192 1.33 -22.09 21.80
C PRO A 192 -0.03 -21.47 21.48
N MET A 193 -1.13 -22.22 21.65
CA MET A 193 -2.49 -21.72 21.39
C MET A 193 -2.89 -20.69 22.44
N ARG A 194 -2.70 -21.02 23.71
CA ARG A 194 -2.94 -20.07 24.80
C ARG A 194 -2.05 -18.84 24.68
N ALA A 195 -0.76 -19.03 24.38
CA ALA A 195 0.18 -17.93 24.20
C ALA A 195 -0.24 -16.99 23.04
N ARG A 196 -0.77 -17.56 21.95
CA ARG A 196 -1.34 -16.80 20.83
C ARG A 196 -2.53 -15.95 21.27
N ASP A 197 -3.46 -16.51 22.03
CA ASP A 197 -4.65 -15.79 22.51
C ASP A 197 -4.24 -14.63 23.45
N GLU A 198 -3.31 -14.89 24.37
CA GLU A 198 -2.73 -13.86 25.25
C GLU A 198 -2.00 -12.77 24.44
N LEU A 199 -1.29 -13.13 23.37
CA LEU A 199 -0.63 -12.19 22.46
C LEU A 199 -1.63 -11.27 21.73
N LEU A 200 -2.73 -11.83 21.22
CA LEU A 200 -3.78 -11.05 20.54
C LEU A 200 -4.39 -9.99 21.46
N VAL A 201 -4.73 -10.37 22.69
CA VAL A 201 -5.37 -9.48 23.68
C VAL A 201 -4.39 -8.45 24.22
N SER A 202 -3.15 -8.86 24.54
CA SER A 202 -2.12 -7.92 25.03
C SER A 202 -1.73 -6.88 23.98
N ALA A 203 -1.59 -7.29 22.70
CA ALA A 203 -1.37 -6.36 21.60
C ALA A 203 -2.55 -5.38 21.44
N LEU A 204 -3.79 -5.85 21.59
CA LEU A 204 -4.97 -4.98 21.50
C LEU A 204 -5.02 -3.99 22.68
N SER A 205 -4.66 -4.43 23.87
CA SER A 205 -4.55 -3.55 25.03
C SER A 205 -3.50 -2.46 24.82
N ALA A 206 -2.31 -2.84 24.35
CA ALA A 206 -1.23 -1.89 24.05
C ALA A 206 -1.64 -0.89 22.96
N ALA A 207 -2.41 -1.33 21.96
CA ALA A 207 -2.93 -0.45 20.92
C ALA A 207 -3.95 0.55 21.45
N VAL A 208 -4.84 0.12 22.35
CA VAL A 208 -5.79 1.00 23.04
C VAL A 208 -5.05 2.03 23.89
N ASP A 209 -4.02 1.63 24.63
CA ASP A 209 -3.22 2.55 25.44
C ASP A 209 -2.48 3.57 24.56
N ALA A 210 -1.91 3.14 23.44
CA ALA A 210 -1.23 4.02 22.49
C ALA A 210 -2.19 5.02 21.82
N LEU A 211 -3.42 4.60 21.50
CA LEU A 211 -4.45 5.50 20.96
C LEU A 211 -5.01 6.45 22.03
N ASP A 212 -5.10 6.04 23.29
CA ASP A 212 -5.47 6.91 24.41
C ASP A 212 -4.45 8.05 24.61
N GLU A 213 -3.16 7.72 24.57
CA GLU A 213 -2.08 8.71 24.63
C GLU A 213 -2.11 9.66 23.41
N LYS A 214 -2.36 9.12 22.21
CA LYS A 214 -2.33 9.88 20.96
C LYS A 214 -3.56 10.76 20.76
N LEU A 215 -4.75 10.24 21.02
CA LEU A 215 -6.03 10.82 20.60
C LEU A 215 -6.94 11.21 21.77
N GLY A 216 -6.47 10.99 23.00
CA GLY A 216 -7.21 11.27 24.22
C GLY A 216 -8.11 10.13 24.66
N SER A 217 -8.73 10.30 25.82
CA SER A 217 -9.39 9.19 26.52
C SER A 217 -10.77 8.82 26.00
N ASP A 218 -11.38 9.63 25.14
CA ASP A 218 -12.67 9.31 24.53
C ASP A 218 -12.50 8.51 23.23
N MET A 219 -12.69 7.18 23.33
CA MET A 219 -12.59 6.25 22.20
C MET A 219 -13.58 6.58 21.06
N SER A 220 -14.70 7.26 21.36
CA SER A 220 -15.66 7.64 20.33
C SER A 220 -15.14 8.74 19.38
N GLY A 221 -14.06 9.43 19.76
CA GLY A 221 -13.37 10.42 18.93
C GLY A 221 -12.20 9.87 18.12
N TRP A 222 -11.86 8.58 18.23
CA TRP A 222 -10.65 8.01 17.61
C TRP A 222 -10.81 7.72 16.11
N GLN A 223 -10.98 8.75 15.29
CA GLN A 223 -11.05 8.58 13.83
C GLN A 223 -9.69 8.15 13.26
N TYR A 224 -9.72 7.26 12.27
CA TYR A 224 -8.50 6.75 11.64
C TYR A 224 -7.67 7.86 10.98
N GLY A 225 -8.32 8.71 10.18
CA GLY A 225 -7.71 9.82 9.45
C GLY A 225 -8.04 11.18 10.05
N GLN A 226 -7.01 11.84 10.57
CA GLN A 226 -7.01 13.14 11.23
C GLN A 226 -5.57 13.69 11.35
N GLU A 227 -5.39 14.89 11.88
CA GLU A 227 -4.08 15.57 11.93
C GLU A 227 -3.00 14.75 12.65
N ASP A 228 -3.32 14.06 13.74
CA ASP A 228 -2.34 13.25 14.48
C ASP A 228 -2.37 11.76 14.11
N TYR A 229 -3.26 11.33 13.20
CA TYR A 229 -3.39 9.92 12.84
C TYR A 229 -3.82 9.72 11.38
N HIS A 230 -3.02 8.99 10.60
CA HIS A 230 -3.25 8.65 9.19
C HIS A 230 -3.75 9.81 8.29
N HIS A 231 -2.89 10.78 8.04
CA HIS A 231 -3.09 11.91 7.13
C HIS A 231 -2.04 11.93 6.03
N ALA A 232 -2.21 12.83 5.05
CA ALA A 232 -1.17 13.22 4.12
C ALA A 232 -0.66 14.62 4.47
N TYR A 233 0.64 14.76 4.70
CA TYR A 233 1.35 16.02 4.86
C TYR A 233 2.60 16.00 3.99
N LEU A 234 2.60 16.81 2.93
CA LEU A 234 3.67 16.85 1.94
C LEU A 234 4.78 17.78 2.41
N ARG A 235 5.92 17.20 2.75
CA ARG A 235 7.09 17.94 3.21
C ARG A 235 7.98 18.34 2.04
N HIS A 236 8.38 19.59 2.01
CA HIS A 236 9.30 20.08 1.01
C HIS A 236 10.75 19.74 1.41
N PRO A 237 11.63 19.29 0.50
CA PRO A 237 13.01 18.90 0.84
C PRO A 237 13.83 19.99 1.55
N MET A 238 13.51 21.27 1.29
CA MET A 238 14.14 22.43 1.94
C MET A 238 13.41 22.94 3.19
N GLY A 239 12.30 22.30 3.60
CA GLY A 239 11.42 22.80 4.66
C GLY A 239 12.14 23.05 5.99
N THR A 240 13.12 22.21 6.34
CA THR A 240 13.92 22.35 7.57
C THR A 240 15.01 23.42 7.49
N ALA A 241 15.30 23.95 6.30
CA ALA A 241 16.34 24.94 6.04
C ALA A 241 15.81 26.37 5.88
N VAL A 242 14.50 26.58 5.99
CA VAL A 242 13.84 27.87 5.77
C VAL A 242 13.04 28.32 7.00
N SER A 243 12.59 29.58 6.99
CA SER A 243 11.72 30.10 8.05
C SER A 243 10.37 29.35 8.10
N SER A 244 9.70 29.35 9.24
CA SER A 244 8.35 28.75 9.37
C SER A 244 7.33 29.33 8.39
N GLY A 245 7.39 30.64 8.13
CA GLY A 245 6.52 31.29 7.14
C GLY A 245 6.79 30.81 5.72
N THR A 246 8.06 30.64 5.34
CA THR A 246 8.42 30.05 4.04
C THR A 246 8.02 28.59 3.95
N ARG A 247 8.21 27.83 5.03
CA ARG A 247 7.85 26.42 5.10
C ARG A 247 6.35 26.20 4.90
N ALA A 248 5.50 27.05 5.49
CA ALA A 248 4.05 27.00 5.33
C ALA A 248 3.57 27.30 3.90
N ILE A 249 4.41 27.91 3.05
CA ILE A 249 4.12 28.12 1.61
C ILE A 249 4.58 26.92 0.78
N LEU A 250 5.58 26.18 1.25
CA LEU A 250 6.18 25.06 0.52
C LEU A 250 5.50 23.72 0.81
N GLU A 251 5.00 23.53 2.03
CA GLU A 251 4.42 22.28 2.51
C GLU A 251 2.90 22.34 2.44
N GLU A 252 2.27 21.19 2.19
CA GLU A 252 0.84 21.10 1.91
C GLU A 252 0.17 20.06 2.83
N GLY A 253 -1.04 20.39 3.31
CA GLY A 253 -1.79 19.61 4.31
C GLY A 253 -1.64 20.09 5.76
N PRO A 254 -2.03 19.26 6.75
CA PRO A 254 -2.43 17.86 6.62
C PRO A 254 -3.87 17.70 6.08
N LEU A 255 -4.13 16.62 5.33
CA LEU A 255 -5.49 16.17 5.00
C LEU A 255 -5.69 14.69 5.39
N PRO A 256 -6.87 14.32 5.94
CA PRO A 256 -7.11 12.95 6.40
C PRO A 256 -7.16 11.95 5.24
N ARG A 257 -6.60 10.76 5.45
CA ARG A 257 -6.55 9.68 4.46
C ARG A 257 -7.20 8.41 5.01
N GLY A 258 -7.74 7.61 4.10
CA GLY A 258 -8.07 6.20 4.35
C GLY A 258 -7.07 5.31 3.63
N GLY A 259 -7.38 4.02 3.57
CA GLY A 259 -6.47 3.02 3.01
C GLY A 259 -5.36 2.62 3.97
N TYR A 260 -4.50 1.69 3.57
CA TYR A 260 -3.45 1.15 4.41
C TYR A 260 -2.39 0.44 3.55
N GLY A 261 -1.26 0.01 4.14
CA GLY A 261 -0.18 -0.62 3.36
C GLY A 261 -0.57 -1.91 2.63
N SER A 262 -1.63 -2.59 3.05
CA SER A 262 -2.13 -3.85 2.50
C SER A 262 -3.39 -3.71 1.63
N THR A 263 -4.03 -2.54 1.59
CA THR A 263 -5.23 -2.26 0.77
C THR A 263 -4.84 -1.78 -0.63
N VAL A 264 -5.76 -1.83 -1.60
CA VAL A 264 -5.47 -1.38 -2.97
C VAL A 264 -5.18 0.12 -3.01
N ASN A 265 -5.96 0.92 -2.27
CA ASN A 265 -5.63 2.29 -1.90
C ASN A 265 -4.45 2.29 -0.92
N GLN A 266 -3.24 2.06 -1.42
CA GLN A 266 -2.06 1.92 -0.58
C GLN A 266 -1.58 3.30 -0.10
N THR A 267 -1.67 3.54 1.22
CA THR A 267 -1.31 4.81 1.88
C THR A 267 -0.26 4.63 2.98
N GLY A 268 0.41 3.47 3.01
CA GLY A 268 1.39 3.12 4.05
C GLY A 268 0.74 2.82 5.41
N ASN A 269 1.59 2.67 6.43
CA ASN A 269 1.15 2.27 7.78
C ASN A 269 1.47 3.32 8.86
N GLY A 270 2.11 4.43 8.48
CA GLY A 270 2.47 5.50 9.41
C GLY A 270 1.33 6.49 9.61
N ASP A 271 1.51 7.40 10.58
CA ASP A 271 0.58 8.49 10.83
C ASP A 271 0.55 9.49 9.65
N ASN A 272 1.70 9.75 9.03
CA ASN A 272 1.76 10.47 7.77
C ASN A 272 1.96 9.48 6.60
N GLN A 273 1.12 9.60 5.57
CA GLN A 273 1.26 8.94 4.30
C GLN A 273 2.52 9.44 3.60
N THR A 274 3.61 8.67 3.73
CA THR A 274 4.91 8.95 3.11
C THR A 274 5.13 8.20 1.80
N SER A 275 4.22 7.29 1.44
CA SER A 275 4.26 6.50 0.21
C SER A 275 2.83 6.16 -0.24
N GLY A 276 2.68 5.79 -1.50
CA GLY A 276 1.39 5.46 -2.09
C GLY A 276 1.24 6.05 -3.48
N ALA A 277 0.02 5.98 -4.02
CA ALA A 277 -0.27 6.53 -5.34
C ALA A 277 -0.28 8.07 -5.31
N SER A 278 0.74 8.72 -5.86
CA SER A 278 0.71 10.15 -6.19
C SER A 278 0.00 10.42 -7.52
N PHE A 279 -0.06 9.41 -8.39
CA PHE A 279 -0.70 9.44 -9.68
C PHE A 279 -1.50 8.16 -9.90
N ARG A 280 -2.66 8.28 -10.54
CA ARG A 280 -3.42 7.14 -11.06
C ARG A 280 -4.02 7.48 -12.42
N ILE A 281 -4.26 6.46 -13.24
CA ILE A 281 -4.91 6.61 -14.54
C ILE A 281 -5.77 5.40 -14.86
N ILE A 282 -6.88 5.64 -15.53
CA ILE A 282 -7.77 4.64 -16.09
C ILE A 282 -8.05 5.06 -17.53
N VAL A 283 -7.86 4.12 -18.46
CA VAL A 283 -7.90 4.40 -19.89
C VAL A 283 -8.90 3.47 -20.57
N ASP A 284 -9.85 4.04 -21.29
CA ASP A 284 -10.62 3.31 -22.29
C ASP A 284 -9.82 3.28 -23.61
N THR A 285 -9.21 2.15 -23.92
CA THR A 285 -8.38 2.02 -25.14
C THR A 285 -9.18 2.09 -26.45
N GLY A 286 -10.52 2.02 -26.38
CA GLY A 286 -11.41 2.27 -27.51
C GLY A 286 -11.79 3.74 -27.69
N ASP A 287 -11.67 4.56 -26.65
CA ASP A 287 -11.99 5.99 -26.65
C ASP A 287 -11.13 6.74 -25.62
N TRP A 288 -9.98 7.23 -26.07
CA TRP A 288 -8.96 7.85 -25.22
C TRP A 288 -9.43 9.13 -24.52
N ASP A 289 -10.45 9.82 -25.03
CA ASP A 289 -11.00 11.02 -24.38
C ASP A 289 -11.84 10.71 -23.13
N ARG A 290 -12.17 9.43 -22.90
CA ARG A 290 -12.82 8.94 -21.67
C ARG A 290 -11.83 8.62 -20.56
N ALA A 291 -10.53 8.74 -20.81
CA ALA A 291 -9.52 8.50 -19.80
C ALA A 291 -9.70 9.48 -18.63
N VAL A 292 -9.47 8.99 -17.42
CA VAL A 292 -9.49 9.76 -16.20
C VAL A 292 -8.20 9.49 -15.42
N GLY A 293 -7.74 10.49 -14.69
CA GLY A 293 -6.55 10.38 -13.86
C GLY A 293 -6.65 11.21 -12.61
N MET A 294 -5.66 11.06 -11.75
CA MET A 294 -5.43 11.94 -10.61
C MET A 294 -3.94 12.20 -10.48
N ASN A 295 -3.59 13.35 -9.90
CA ASN A 295 -2.22 13.72 -9.58
C ASN A 295 -2.22 14.54 -8.29
N THR A 296 -1.07 14.65 -7.62
CA THR A 296 -0.91 15.43 -6.37
C THR A 296 0.51 16.00 -6.25
N PRO A 297 0.72 17.15 -5.57
CA PRO A 297 -0.31 18.09 -5.11
C PRO A 297 -0.88 18.96 -6.24
N GLY A 298 -0.15 19.06 -7.35
CA GLY A 298 -0.52 19.81 -8.53
C GLY A 298 0.45 19.52 -9.68
N GLN A 299 0.26 20.17 -10.82
CA GLN A 299 1.10 19.96 -11.99
C GLN A 299 2.39 20.81 -11.96
N SER A 300 2.42 21.89 -11.18
CA SER A 300 3.53 22.83 -11.11
C SER A 300 4.39 22.61 -9.87
N GLY A 301 5.70 22.81 -9.99
CA GLY A 301 6.63 22.90 -8.85
C GLY A 301 6.90 24.33 -8.37
N ASP A 302 6.25 25.34 -8.93
CA ASP A 302 6.41 26.74 -8.52
C ASP A 302 5.24 27.13 -7.59
N THR A 303 5.53 27.49 -6.33
CA THR A 303 4.52 27.87 -5.33
C THR A 303 3.67 29.08 -5.70
N ARG A 304 4.10 29.87 -6.69
CA ARG A 304 3.33 31.02 -7.20
C ARG A 304 2.34 30.64 -8.28
N SER A 305 2.44 29.42 -8.81
CA SER A 305 1.55 28.90 -9.83
C SER A 305 0.20 28.53 -9.19
N PRO A 306 -0.94 28.86 -9.84
CA PRO A 306 -2.25 28.36 -9.39
C PRO A 306 -2.38 26.83 -9.55
N PHE A 307 -1.37 26.15 -10.11
CA PHE A 307 -1.33 24.71 -10.31
C PHE A 307 -0.30 24.01 -9.40
N TYR A 308 0.17 24.67 -8.34
CA TYR A 308 1.13 24.09 -7.38
C TYR A 308 0.50 22.97 -6.54
N ASP A 309 -0.68 23.25 -5.98
CA ASP A 309 -1.36 22.42 -4.97
C ASP A 309 -2.85 22.19 -5.25
N ASN A 310 -3.34 22.67 -6.41
CA ASN A 310 -4.76 22.70 -6.75
C ASN A 310 -5.44 21.33 -6.89
N LEU A 311 -4.67 20.24 -6.88
CA LEU A 311 -5.17 18.86 -6.93
C LEU A 311 -5.06 18.14 -5.58
N PHE A 312 -4.43 18.74 -4.56
CA PHE A 312 -4.14 18.06 -3.31
C PHE A 312 -5.42 17.61 -2.58
N GLU A 313 -6.42 18.49 -2.47
CA GLU A 313 -7.70 18.13 -1.85
C GLU A 313 -8.49 17.11 -2.67
N PHE A 314 -8.46 17.21 -4.00
CA PHE A 314 -9.10 16.23 -4.90
C PHE A 314 -8.47 14.85 -4.73
N TRP A 315 -7.14 14.79 -4.71
CA TRP A 315 -6.39 13.57 -4.48
C TRP A 315 -6.65 12.97 -3.09
N ALA A 316 -6.68 13.80 -2.04
CA ALA A 316 -6.96 13.33 -0.68
C ALA A 316 -8.39 12.81 -0.49
N LYS A 317 -9.31 13.16 -1.41
CA LYS A 317 -10.68 12.64 -1.50
C LYS A 317 -10.84 11.55 -2.56
N ASP A 318 -9.73 11.04 -3.09
CA ASP A 318 -9.70 9.98 -4.11
C ASP A 318 -10.49 10.32 -5.39
N GLN A 319 -10.50 11.60 -5.76
CA GLN A 319 -11.21 12.11 -6.93
C GLN A 319 -10.34 12.09 -8.18
N PHE A 320 -10.98 11.87 -9.33
CA PHE A 320 -10.34 11.83 -10.64
C PHE A 320 -10.83 12.99 -11.51
N HIS A 321 -9.96 13.44 -12.42
CA HIS A 321 -10.27 14.42 -13.46
C HIS A 321 -10.08 13.79 -14.87
N PRO A 322 -10.73 14.34 -15.91
CA PRO A 322 -10.51 13.88 -17.28
C PRO A 322 -9.03 14.02 -17.71
N VAL A 323 -8.60 13.13 -18.60
CA VAL A 323 -7.30 13.17 -19.30
C VAL A 323 -7.59 13.12 -20.79
N PHE A 324 -7.80 14.29 -21.40
CA PHE A 324 -8.15 14.38 -22.81
C PHE A 324 -6.96 14.05 -23.72
N TYR A 325 -7.26 13.37 -24.83
CA TYR A 325 -6.27 12.96 -25.81
C TYR A 325 -6.46 13.71 -27.14
N SER A 326 -7.71 13.89 -27.59
CA SER A 326 -7.96 14.58 -28.84
C SER A 326 -7.68 16.07 -28.73
N ARG A 327 -7.10 16.61 -29.80
CA ARG A 327 -6.69 18.02 -29.86
C ARG A 327 -7.84 18.97 -29.54
N ASN A 328 -9.02 18.73 -30.08
CA ASN A 328 -10.18 19.61 -29.88
C ASN A 328 -10.55 19.69 -28.40
N ARG A 329 -10.58 18.56 -27.69
CA ARG A 329 -10.90 18.51 -26.25
C ARG A 329 -9.82 19.18 -25.41
N ILE A 330 -8.55 19.03 -25.78
CA ILE A 330 -7.44 19.74 -25.14
C ILE A 330 -7.57 21.27 -25.35
N GLU A 331 -7.86 21.72 -26.57
CA GLU A 331 -8.01 23.15 -26.88
C GLU A 331 -9.21 23.78 -26.16
N GLU A 332 -10.31 23.05 -25.96
CA GLU A 332 -11.50 23.49 -25.20
C GLU A 332 -11.20 23.83 -23.73
N VAL A 333 -10.26 23.12 -23.09
CA VAL A 333 -9.94 23.27 -21.66
C VAL A 333 -8.56 23.89 -21.42
N THR A 334 -7.94 24.45 -22.45
CA THR A 334 -6.59 25.03 -22.36
C THR A 334 -6.60 26.28 -21.45
N ALA A 335 -5.89 26.21 -20.33
CA ALA A 335 -5.71 27.35 -19.43
C ALA A 335 -4.62 28.33 -19.92
N VAL A 336 -3.51 27.80 -20.46
CA VAL A 336 -2.36 28.60 -20.92
C VAL A 336 -1.81 27.98 -22.21
N ARG A 337 -1.49 28.84 -23.20
CA ARG A 337 -0.82 28.45 -24.44
C ARG A 337 0.53 29.17 -24.55
N ILE A 338 1.60 28.40 -24.71
CA ILE A 338 2.96 28.90 -24.93
C ILE A 338 3.38 28.52 -26.36
N GLU A 339 3.81 29.50 -27.14
CA GLU A 339 4.33 29.27 -28.50
C GLU A 339 5.86 29.44 -28.49
N LEU A 340 6.58 28.34 -28.72
CA LEU A 340 8.05 28.35 -28.80
C LEU A 340 8.46 28.48 -30.28
N ARG A 341 9.16 29.57 -30.61
CA ARG A 341 9.68 29.82 -31.97
C ARG A 341 11.21 29.71 -31.96
N PRO A 342 11.82 28.96 -32.90
CA PRO A 342 13.27 28.98 -33.09
C PRO A 342 13.77 30.40 -33.35
N GLN A 343 14.95 30.76 -32.84
CA GLN A 343 15.66 31.94 -33.36
C GLN A 343 16.10 31.63 -34.80
N GLY A 344 15.69 32.49 -35.73
CA GLY A 344 15.99 32.37 -37.17
C GLY A 344 17.41 32.77 -37.54
#